data_AF-W0IVX2-F1
#
_entry.id   AF-W0IVX2-F1
#
_cell.length_a   1.000
_cell.length_b   1.000
_cell.length_c   1.000
_cell.angle_alpha   90.00
_cell.angle_beta   90.00
_cell.angle_gamma   90.00
#
_symmetry.space_group_name_H-M   'P 1'
#
loop_
_entity.id
_entity.type
_entity.pdbx_description
1 polymer ?
#
loop_
_entity_poly.entity_id
_entity_poly.type
_entity_poly.pdbx_seq_one_letter_code
_entity_poly.pdbx_strand_id
1 'polypeptide(L)'
;MTNITQTPSFPALHFPVKTAAIVCAMCLALAPAFSSSLRAALVPFTEEFTGAAVDSSRWTEYKSGSNASLAVADGKLTAATTSTGSTNRAVIISKSSAINPFEQALRFSFSGLSISGNPGTGANAFYALLGNVDSDAAGANFYPTKGPSTGNGWTSLLIEKKSVDSTDVLQLTVRERTAGVSIIDTTYSLSAMPTIIDWTIDGTGTGATWSLTLTGATLTGGSLGTTTSSSVSGTFTNFASTHLAAGSWLALGCFNNGAVATGGTSISLDAVGVAAAVPEPAQAVALFGVGALAAAGIVLRRIRRI
;
A
#
# COMPACT_ATOMS: atom_id res chain seq x y z
N MET A 1 -28.41 -61.06 52.55
CA MET A 1 -28.49 -59.81 51.78
C MET A 1 -27.13 -59.59 51.15
N THR A 2 -26.98 -59.94 49.88
CA THR A 2 -25.72 -59.94 49.13
C THR A 2 -25.84 -58.87 48.06
N ASN A 3 -25.10 -57.78 48.20
CA ASN A 3 -25.05 -56.70 47.23
C ASN A 3 -24.05 -57.09 46.12
N ILE A 4 -24.53 -57.40 44.93
CA ILE A 4 -23.71 -57.63 43.74
C ILE A 4 -23.57 -56.28 43.03
N THR A 5 -22.39 -55.69 43.11
CA THR A 5 -22.03 -54.48 42.35
C THR A 5 -21.61 -54.91 40.94
N GLN A 6 -22.47 -54.72 39.94
CA GLN A 6 -22.09 -54.87 38.53
C GLN A 6 -21.30 -53.63 38.08
N THR A 7 -20.01 -53.82 37.77
CA THR A 7 -19.22 -52.87 36.99
C THR A 7 -19.60 -52.97 35.51
N PRO A 8 -19.96 -51.85 34.84
CA PRO A 8 -20.21 -51.85 33.41
C PRO A 8 -18.89 -52.03 32.64
N SER A 9 -18.81 -53.08 31.82
CA SER A 9 -17.72 -53.26 30.85
C SER A 9 -18.01 -52.42 29.61
N PHE A 10 -17.20 -51.38 29.37
CA PHE A 10 -17.24 -50.65 28.09
C PHE A 10 -16.46 -51.43 27.03
N PRO A 11 -16.99 -51.57 25.80
CA PRO A 11 -16.28 -52.20 24.70
C PRO A 11 -15.07 -51.36 24.29
N ALA A 12 -13.89 -51.98 24.25
CA ALA A 12 -12.67 -51.36 23.76
C ALA A 12 -12.81 -51.01 22.28
N LEU A 13 -12.93 -49.71 21.96
CA LEU A 13 -12.90 -49.22 20.59
C LEU A 13 -11.46 -49.34 20.06
N HIS A 14 -11.18 -50.44 19.36
CA HIS A 14 -9.93 -50.62 18.61
C HIS A 14 -9.94 -49.70 17.38
N PHE A 15 -9.38 -48.50 17.51
CA PHE A 15 -9.04 -47.69 16.35
C PHE A 15 -7.82 -48.29 15.65
N PRO A 16 -7.92 -48.69 14.37
CA PRO A 16 -6.82 -49.28 13.65
C PRO A 16 -5.69 -48.25 13.47
N VAL A 17 -4.50 -48.60 13.95
CA VAL A 17 -3.27 -47.79 13.90
C VAL A 17 -2.93 -47.28 12.49
N LYS A 18 -3.45 -47.93 11.45
CA LYS A 18 -3.28 -47.55 10.04
C LYS A 18 -3.89 -46.19 9.69
N THR A 19 -4.97 -45.76 10.35
CA THR A 19 -5.64 -44.48 10.04
C THR A 19 -4.83 -43.28 10.52
N ALA A 20 -4.09 -43.41 11.62
CA ALA A 20 -3.25 -42.35 12.16
C ALA A 20 -2.00 -42.08 11.28
N ALA A 21 -1.45 -43.12 10.65
CA ALA A 21 -0.29 -42.99 9.77
C ALA A 21 -0.63 -42.25 8.46
N ILE A 22 -1.82 -42.47 7.90
CA ILE A 22 -2.29 -41.82 6.67
C ILE A 22 -2.50 -40.31 6.90
N VAL A 23 -3.11 -39.93 8.03
CA VAL A 23 -3.31 -38.51 8.39
C VAL A 23 -1.97 -37.80 8.59
N CYS A 24 -1.00 -38.44 9.25
CA CYS A 24 0.32 -37.87 9.49
C CYS A 24 1.11 -37.70 8.18
N ALA A 25 1.05 -38.68 7.27
CA ALA A 25 1.70 -38.61 5.96
C ALA A 25 1.08 -37.53 5.05
N MET A 26 -0.24 -37.32 5.08
CA MET A 26 -0.89 -36.22 4.35
C MET A 26 -0.50 -34.84 4.89
N CYS A 27 -0.38 -34.67 6.22
CA CYS A 27 0.09 -33.42 6.81
C CYS A 27 1.54 -33.08 6.43
N LEU A 28 2.43 -34.09 6.34
CA LEU A 28 3.82 -33.91 5.92
C LEU A 28 3.97 -33.65 4.42
N ALA A 29 3.09 -34.21 3.57
CA ALA A 29 3.08 -33.95 2.13
C ALA A 29 2.55 -32.55 1.77
N LEU A 30 1.72 -31.95 2.65
CA LEU A 30 1.17 -30.60 2.48
C LEU A 30 2.09 -29.51 3.05
N ALA A 31 2.97 -29.81 4.00
CA ALA A 31 3.88 -28.84 4.63
C ALA A 31 4.82 -28.07 3.65
N PRO A 32 5.37 -28.68 2.58
CA PRO A 32 6.22 -27.96 1.62
C PRO A 32 5.45 -26.95 0.76
N ALA A 33 4.14 -27.16 0.55
CA ALA A 33 3.30 -26.25 -0.23
C ALA A 33 2.99 -24.94 0.52
N PHE A 34 3.26 -24.88 1.83
CA PHE A 34 3.05 -23.69 2.67
C PHE A 34 4.35 -22.96 3.03
N SER A 35 5.53 -23.46 2.62
CA SER A 35 6.82 -22.87 3.00
C SER A 35 7.31 -21.78 2.04
N SER A 36 6.65 -21.57 0.90
CA SER A 36 7.12 -20.63 -0.14
C SER A 36 6.61 -19.19 0.00
N SER A 37 5.73 -18.85 0.95
CA SER A 37 5.19 -17.48 1.09
C SER A 37 5.48 -16.76 2.41
N LEU A 38 6.28 -17.32 3.32
CA LEU A 38 6.76 -16.60 4.51
C LEU A 38 7.97 -15.70 4.16
N ARG A 39 7.91 -14.95 3.06
CA ARG A 39 8.62 -13.67 3.01
C ARG A 39 7.82 -12.71 3.89
N ALA A 40 8.52 -11.94 4.72
CA ALA A 40 7.92 -11.14 5.77
C ALA A 40 6.74 -10.34 5.22
N ALA A 41 5.52 -10.73 5.60
CA ALA A 41 4.33 -9.95 5.36
C ALA A 41 4.61 -8.52 5.84
N LEU A 42 4.30 -7.53 5.01
CA LEU A 42 4.44 -6.13 5.38
C LEU A 42 3.82 -5.95 6.77
N VAL A 43 4.59 -5.51 7.76
CA VAL A 43 4.03 -5.13 9.06
C VAL A 43 3.15 -3.91 8.78
N PRO A 44 1.81 -4.02 8.92
CA PRO A 44 0.94 -2.87 8.72
C PRO A 44 1.40 -1.74 9.63
N PHE A 45 1.40 -0.53 9.10
CA PHE A 45 1.76 0.63 9.90
C PHE A 45 0.80 1.78 9.66
N THR A 46 0.61 2.57 10.70
CA THR A 46 -0.13 3.82 10.66
C THR A 46 0.79 4.93 11.15
N GLU A 47 0.77 6.06 10.45
CA GLU A 47 1.42 7.30 10.84
C GLU A 47 0.36 8.39 10.94
N GLU A 48 0.19 8.94 12.13
CA GLU A 48 -0.79 9.99 12.45
C GLU A 48 -0.13 11.35 12.68
N PHE A 49 1.19 11.45 12.49
CA PHE A 49 1.94 12.71 12.59
C PHE A 49 1.69 13.49 13.89
N THR A 50 1.51 12.80 15.02
CA THR A 50 1.18 13.40 16.34
C THR A 50 2.37 13.99 17.07
N GLY A 51 3.60 13.78 16.55
CA GLY A 51 4.84 14.32 17.11
C GLY A 51 5.12 15.77 16.71
N ALA A 52 6.30 16.28 17.07
CA ALA A 52 6.79 17.60 16.66
C ALA A 52 7.66 17.56 15.39
N ALA A 53 7.94 16.37 14.87
CA ALA A 53 8.78 16.13 13.70
C ALA A 53 8.40 14.82 13.03
N VAL A 54 8.90 14.61 11.81
CA VAL A 54 8.79 13.32 11.12
C VAL A 54 9.49 12.26 11.95
N ASP A 55 8.88 11.09 12.10
CA ASP A 55 9.49 9.97 12.82
C ASP A 55 10.70 9.42 12.04
N SER A 56 11.89 9.91 12.40
CA SER A 56 13.15 9.51 11.78
C SER A 56 13.49 8.03 11.95
N SER A 57 12.80 7.27 12.81
CA SER A 57 12.97 5.81 12.87
C SER A 57 12.27 5.10 11.71
N ARG A 58 11.20 5.69 11.16
CA ARG A 58 10.38 5.14 10.07
C ARG A 58 10.65 5.79 8.72
N TRP A 59 11.06 7.05 8.71
CA TRP A 59 11.15 7.84 7.50
C TRP A 59 12.53 8.49 7.31
N THR A 60 12.89 8.69 6.05
CA THR A 60 14.00 9.55 5.62
C THR A 60 13.39 10.78 4.95
N GLU A 61 13.82 11.97 5.38
CA GLU A 61 13.40 13.23 4.77
C GLU A 61 14.31 13.62 3.60
N TYR A 62 13.72 14.16 2.54
CA TYR A 62 14.45 14.86 1.49
C TYR A 62 13.75 16.15 1.06
N LYS A 63 14.56 17.19 0.81
CA LYS A 63 14.14 18.53 0.40
C LYS A 63 15.04 18.98 -0.74
N SER A 64 14.48 19.38 -1.87
CA SER A 64 15.27 19.93 -2.97
C SER A 64 15.36 21.45 -2.88
N GLY A 65 16.59 21.94 -2.66
CA GLY A 65 16.87 23.38 -2.55
C GLY A 65 16.44 23.98 -1.21
N SER A 66 16.80 25.24 -1.00
CA SER A 66 16.54 25.98 0.25
C SER A 66 15.08 26.33 0.49
N ASN A 67 14.25 26.23 -0.55
CA ASN A 67 12.86 26.68 -0.56
C ASN A 67 11.86 25.51 -0.38
N ALA A 68 12.36 24.32 -0.04
CA ALA A 68 11.55 23.15 0.29
C ALA A 68 11.59 22.92 1.81
N SER A 69 10.45 22.61 2.41
CA SER A 69 10.29 22.41 3.85
C SER A 69 9.38 21.24 4.15
N LEU A 70 9.65 20.59 5.29
CA LEU A 70 8.84 19.54 5.89
C LEU A 70 8.62 19.96 7.35
N ALA A 71 7.38 19.89 7.80
CA ALA A 71 7.00 20.17 9.18
C ALA A 71 5.93 19.19 9.62
N VAL A 72 5.95 18.85 10.91
CA VAL A 72 4.87 18.14 11.57
C VAL A 72 4.34 19.01 12.70
N ALA A 73 3.05 19.36 12.62
CA ALA A 73 2.37 20.17 13.61
C ALA A 73 0.87 19.84 13.59
N ASP A 74 0.21 19.96 14.75
CA ASP A 74 -1.23 19.79 14.89
C ASP A 74 -1.78 18.46 14.31
N GLY A 75 -1.00 17.38 14.40
CA GLY A 75 -1.37 16.07 13.85
C GLY A 75 -1.30 16.01 12.31
N LYS A 76 -0.52 16.87 11.67
CA LYS A 76 -0.41 16.94 10.21
C LYS A 76 1.04 17.00 9.77
N LEU A 77 1.38 16.23 8.74
CA LEU A 77 2.58 16.46 7.94
C LEU A 77 2.27 17.57 6.93
N THR A 78 3.01 18.67 6.98
CA THR A 78 3.00 19.69 5.94
C THR A 78 4.31 19.66 5.15
N ALA A 79 4.19 19.42 3.86
CA ALA A 79 5.28 19.55 2.90
C ALA A 79 5.06 20.81 2.07
N ALA A 80 6.02 21.72 2.03
CA ALA A 80 5.87 22.99 1.34
C ALA A 80 7.06 23.37 0.46
N THR A 81 6.77 24.02 -0.66
CA THR A 81 7.75 24.47 -1.65
C THR A 81 7.43 25.88 -2.13
N THR A 82 8.38 26.81 -2.00
CA THR A 82 8.15 28.26 -2.21
C THR A 82 8.88 28.86 -3.43
N SER A 83 9.45 28.04 -4.32
CA SER A 83 10.24 28.57 -5.46
C SER A 83 9.38 29.02 -6.65
N THR A 84 9.64 30.25 -7.10
CA THR A 84 9.19 30.79 -8.39
C THR A 84 10.21 30.40 -9.47
N GLY A 85 9.98 29.31 -10.21
CA GLY A 85 10.76 28.99 -11.43
C GLY A 85 11.62 27.73 -11.39
N SER A 86 11.54 26.89 -10.34
CA SER A 86 12.19 25.58 -10.31
C SER A 86 11.28 24.50 -9.73
N THR A 87 11.47 23.24 -10.15
CA THR A 87 10.84 22.09 -9.51
C THR A 87 11.47 21.87 -8.14
N ASN A 88 10.77 22.31 -7.12
CA ASN A 88 11.08 21.97 -5.74
C ASN A 88 10.19 20.83 -5.26
N ARG A 89 10.73 20.00 -4.37
CA ARG A 89 10.04 18.89 -3.74
C ARG A 89 10.44 18.75 -2.28
N ALA A 90 9.49 18.31 -1.48
CA ALA A 90 9.67 17.89 -0.11
C ALA A 90 9.01 16.52 0.03
N VAL A 91 9.76 15.53 0.49
CA VAL A 91 9.35 14.12 0.47
C VAL A 91 9.83 13.41 1.72
N ILE A 92 9.01 12.51 2.23
CA ILE A 92 9.38 11.49 3.21
C ILE A 92 9.37 10.13 2.51
N ILE A 93 10.40 9.33 2.78
CA ILE A 93 10.61 8.02 2.14
C ILE A 93 10.67 6.97 3.24
N SER A 94 9.91 5.89 3.12
CA SER A 94 9.91 4.82 4.12
C SER A 94 11.32 4.23 4.24
N LYS A 95 11.77 3.94 5.47
CA LYS A 95 13.01 3.16 5.69
C LYS A 95 12.82 1.68 5.44
N SER A 96 11.57 1.20 5.55
CA SER A 96 11.21 -0.15 5.11
C SER A 96 11.25 -0.23 3.59
N SER A 97 12.00 -1.20 3.08
CA SER A 97 12.07 -1.57 1.65
C SER A 97 11.22 -2.82 1.33
N ALA A 98 10.41 -3.27 2.29
CA ALA A 98 9.61 -4.51 2.21
C ALA A 98 8.17 -4.25 1.70
N ILE A 99 7.93 -3.13 1.02
CA ILE A 99 6.59 -2.75 0.55
C ILE A 99 6.37 -3.34 -0.84
N ASN A 100 5.91 -4.59 -0.91
CA ASN A 100 5.80 -5.34 -2.17
C ASN A 100 4.35 -5.78 -2.48
N PRO A 101 3.68 -5.20 -3.50
CA PRO A 101 2.32 -5.55 -3.87
C PRO A 101 2.19 -6.89 -4.62
N PHE A 102 3.31 -7.51 -5.00
CA PHE A 102 3.32 -8.80 -5.71
C PHE A 102 3.36 -10.01 -4.78
N GLU A 103 3.67 -9.79 -3.49
CA GLU A 103 3.58 -10.85 -2.46
C GLU A 103 2.21 -10.84 -1.76
N GLN A 104 1.59 -9.66 -1.67
CA GLN A 104 0.26 -9.43 -1.10
C GLN A 104 -0.30 -8.13 -1.65
N ALA A 105 -1.62 -8.04 -1.79
CA ALA A 105 -2.24 -6.76 -2.13
C ALA A 105 -2.00 -5.73 -1.01
N LEU A 106 -1.75 -4.48 -1.40
CA LEU A 106 -1.47 -3.35 -0.50
C LEU A 106 -2.60 -2.34 -0.57
N ARG A 107 -3.08 -1.88 0.58
CA ARG A 107 -4.00 -0.76 0.69
C ARG A 107 -3.32 0.40 1.41
N PHE A 108 -3.29 1.54 0.74
CA PHE A 108 -2.89 2.83 1.29
C PHE A 108 -4.15 3.65 1.57
N SER A 109 -4.23 4.23 2.76
CA SER A 109 -5.30 5.16 3.13
C SER A 109 -4.68 6.50 3.49
N PHE A 110 -5.07 7.55 2.78
CA PHE A 110 -4.63 8.92 3.01
C PHE A 110 -5.81 9.75 3.49
N SER A 111 -5.64 10.51 4.57
CA SER A 111 -6.69 11.38 5.11
C SER A 111 -6.22 12.81 5.31
N GLY A 112 -7.17 13.74 5.30
CA GLY A 112 -6.90 15.16 5.57
C GLY A 112 -6.09 15.87 4.50
N LEU A 113 -6.08 15.33 3.28
CA LEU A 113 -5.34 15.92 2.17
C LEU A 113 -5.82 17.35 1.89
N SER A 114 -4.88 18.27 1.83
CA SER A 114 -5.12 19.63 1.33
C SER A 114 -3.97 20.06 0.44
N ILE A 115 -4.28 20.79 -0.63
CA ILE A 115 -3.29 21.43 -1.51
C ILE A 115 -3.61 22.92 -1.54
N SER A 116 -2.69 23.74 -1.07
CA SER A 116 -2.81 25.19 -1.03
C SER A 116 -1.86 25.87 -2.01
N GLY A 117 -1.90 27.21 -2.03
CA GLY A 117 -1.07 28.03 -2.92
C GLY A 117 -1.69 28.25 -4.30
N ASN A 118 -1.06 29.17 -5.03
CA ASN A 118 -1.42 29.50 -6.41
C ASN A 118 -0.46 28.76 -7.36
N PRO A 119 -0.95 27.84 -8.19
CA PRO A 119 -0.10 27.06 -9.10
C PRO A 119 0.52 27.91 -10.23
N GLY A 120 0.08 29.15 -10.44
CA GLY A 120 0.59 30.03 -11.49
C GLY A 120 0.38 29.41 -12.87
N THR A 121 1.46 29.26 -13.64
CA THR A 121 1.47 28.54 -14.93
C THR A 121 1.84 27.07 -14.79
N GLY A 122 2.11 26.61 -13.57
CA GLY A 122 2.54 25.26 -13.24
C GLY A 122 1.45 24.41 -12.58
N ALA A 123 1.88 23.50 -11.72
CA ALA A 123 1.01 22.67 -10.90
C ALA A 123 1.54 22.51 -9.47
N ASN A 124 0.63 22.44 -8.51
CA ASN A 124 0.91 22.11 -7.11
C ASN A 124 0.43 20.69 -6.88
N ALA A 125 1.29 19.79 -6.39
CA ALA A 125 0.96 18.38 -6.48
C ALA A 125 1.40 17.54 -5.30
N PHE A 126 0.46 16.74 -4.80
CA PHE A 126 0.69 15.68 -3.82
C PHE A 126 0.95 14.38 -4.57
N TYR A 127 1.86 13.56 -4.08
CA TYR A 127 2.00 12.20 -4.57
C TYR A 127 2.28 11.19 -3.45
N ALA A 128 1.79 9.98 -3.68
CA ALA A 128 2.26 8.76 -3.06
C ALA A 128 2.87 7.89 -4.16
N LEU A 129 4.15 7.57 -4.05
CA LEU A 129 4.90 6.76 -5.00
C LEU A 129 5.36 5.48 -4.33
N LEU A 130 5.08 4.34 -4.96
CA LEU A 130 5.57 3.04 -4.59
C LEU A 130 6.51 2.53 -5.68
N GLY A 131 7.75 2.22 -5.30
CA GLY A 131 8.63 1.48 -6.17
C GLY A 131 10.10 1.67 -5.87
N ASN A 132 10.91 1.46 -6.91
CA ASN A 132 12.35 1.58 -6.87
C ASN A 132 12.78 2.69 -7.84
N VAL A 133 13.30 3.79 -7.29
CA VAL A 133 13.68 4.99 -8.05
C VAL A 133 15.14 5.31 -7.77
N ASP A 134 16.00 4.37 -8.15
CA ASP A 134 17.46 4.41 -8.03
C ASP A 134 18.00 4.53 -6.61
N SER A 135 19.23 4.06 -6.42
CA SER A 135 19.92 4.04 -5.12
C SER A 135 20.48 5.41 -4.69
N ASP A 136 19.88 6.53 -5.12
CA ASP A 136 20.32 7.81 -4.57
C ASP A 136 19.86 7.90 -3.12
N ALA A 137 20.80 7.66 -2.20
CA ALA A 137 20.60 7.69 -0.76
C ALA A 137 20.00 9.02 -0.27
N ALA A 138 20.10 10.08 -1.08
CA ALA A 138 19.51 11.37 -0.77
C ALA A 138 17.99 11.42 -1.02
N GLY A 139 17.38 10.54 -1.82
CA GLY A 139 15.94 10.62 -2.12
C GLY A 139 15.58 11.55 -3.28
N ALA A 140 16.57 12.09 -4.00
CA ALA A 140 16.36 13.05 -5.07
C ALA A 140 15.50 12.50 -6.23
N ASN A 141 15.50 11.18 -6.44
CA ASN A 141 14.82 10.53 -7.55
C ASN A 141 13.40 10.04 -7.21
N PHE A 142 12.98 10.10 -5.95
CA PHE A 142 11.65 9.65 -5.50
C PHE A 142 10.57 10.68 -5.82
N TYR A 143 10.26 10.85 -7.11
CA TYR A 143 9.29 11.84 -7.57
C TYR A 143 8.67 11.41 -8.92
N PRO A 144 7.33 11.43 -9.09
CA PRO A 144 6.61 10.82 -10.23
C PRO A 144 6.80 11.47 -11.61
N THR A 145 7.86 12.23 -11.85
CA THR A 145 8.28 12.56 -13.23
C THR A 145 9.68 12.05 -13.56
N LYS A 146 10.41 11.53 -12.56
CA LYS A 146 11.76 11.00 -12.74
C LYS A 146 11.72 9.63 -13.40
N GLY A 147 12.61 9.41 -14.36
CA GLY A 147 12.82 8.09 -14.94
C GLY A 147 13.62 7.20 -13.99
N PRO A 148 13.20 5.95 -13.75
CA PRO A 148 14.01 4.99 -13.03
C PRO A 148 15.19 4.52 -13.90
N SER A 149 16.29 4.07 -13.28
CA SER A 149 17.40 3.39 -13.94
C SER A 149 16.96 2.05 -14.53
N THR A 150 17.78 1.51 -15.42
CA THR A 150 17.58 0.20 -16.06
C THR A 150 17.13 -0.88 -15.08
N GLY A 151 16.02 -1.54 -15.38
CA GLY A 151 15.46 -2.64 -14.59
C GLY A 151 14.51 -2.26 -13.45
N ASN A 152 14.43 -0.97 -13.07
CA ASN A 152 13.58 -0.49 -12.00
C ASN A 152 12.24 0.08 -12.52
N GLY A 153 11.28 0.23 -11.61
CA GLY A 153 10.00 0.86 -11.91
C GLY A 153 9.24 1.30 -10.67
N TRP A 154 8.19 2.07 -10.90
CA TRP A 154 7.33 2.61 -9.86
C TRP A 154 5.92 2.84 -10.38
N THR A 155 5.00 2.90 -9.44
CA THR A 155 3.65 3.44 -9.63
C THR A 155 3.41 4.56 -8.63
N SER A 156 2.58 5.53 -8.99
CA SER A 156 2.20 6.59 -8.07
C SER A 156 0.73 6.98 -8.22
N LEU A 157 0.16 7.37 -7.10
CA LEU A 157 -1.03 8.20 -7.05
C LEU A 157 -0.58 9.67 -6.97
N LEU A 158 -1.08 10.50 -7.88
CA LEU A 158 -0.75 11.92 -7.99
C LEU A 158 -2.04 12.75 -7.95
N ILE A 159 -2.09 13.79 -7.13
CA ILE A 159 -3.17 14.79 -7.16
C ILE A 159 -2.54 16.14 -7.46
N GLU A 160 -2.96 16.77 -8.55
CA GLU A 160 -2.46 18.06 -9.02
C GLU A 160 -3.56 19.12 -8.95
N LYS A 161 -3.22 20.28 -8.41
CA LYS A 161 -3.95 21.53 -8.55
C LYS A 161 -3.26 22.36 -9.64
N LYS A 162 -3.98 22.70 -10.70
CA LYS A 162 -3.50 23.47 -11.86
C LYS A 162 -4.39 24.69 -12.08
N SER A 163 -3.85 25.72 -12.72
CA SER A 163 -4.66 26.84 -13.24
C SER A 163 -4.88 26.63 -14.74
N VAL A 164 -6.13 26.51 -15.17
CA VAL A 164 -6.54 26.45 -16.57
C VAL A 164 -7.48 27.62 -16.81
N ASP A 165 -7.10 28.54 -17.70
CA ASP A 165 -7.87 29.75 -17.99
C ASP A 165 -8.28 30.55 -16.74
N SER A 166 -7.35 30.69 -15.79
CA SER A 166 -7.54 31.33 -14.47
C SER A 166 -8.50 30.61 -13.52
N THR A 167 -8.88 29.37 -13.83
CA THR A 167 -9.68 28.50 -12.95
C THR A 167 -8.81 27.41 -12.36
N ASP A 168 -8.89 27.23 -11.05
CA ASP A 168 -8.24 26.10 -10.37
C ASP A 168 -8.95 24.79 -10.74
N VAL A 169 -8.20 23.86 -11.33
CA VAL A 169 -8.65 22.51 -11.68
C VAL A 169 -7.89 21.49 -10.86
N LEU A 170 -8.61 20.50 -10.33
CA LEU A 170 -8.04 19.37 -9.61
C LEU A 170 -8.04 18.13 -10.51
N GLN A 171 -6.88 17.48 -10.59
CA GLN A 171 -6.71 16.23 -11.32
C GLN A 171 -6.14 15.16 -10.40
N LEU A 172 -6.63 13.94 -10.56
CA LEU A 172 -6.06 12.74 -9.97
C LEU A 172 -5.48 11.89 -11.10
N THR A 173 -4.24 11.47 -10.98
CA THR A 173 -3.56 10.61 -11.95
C THR A 173 -2.99 9.38 -11.24
N VAL A 174 -3.36 8.21 -11.72
CA VAL A 174 -2.59 6.98 -11.46
C VAL A 174 -1.54 6.87 -12.55
N ARG A 175 -0.28 6.81 -12.14
CA ARG A 175 0.87 6.82 -13.03
C ARG A 175 1.69 5.56 -12.83
N GLU A 176 2.24 5.04 -13.91
CA GLU A 176 3.28 4.01 -13.87
C GLU A 176 4.45 4.39 -14.77
N ARG A 177 5.64 3.95 -14.37
CA ARG A 177 6.83 4.05 -15.20
C ARG A 177 7.77 2.90 -14.93
N THR A 178 8.31 2.35 -16.00
CA THR A 178 9.39 1.36 -15.98
C THR A 178 10.58 1.89 -16.77
N ALA A 179 11.75 1.34 -16.48
CA ALA A 179 12.99 1.77 -17.14
C ALA A 179 12.90 1.59 -18.66
N GLY A 180 13.29 2.63 -19.41
CA GLY A 180 13.24 2.61 -20.87
C GLY A 180 11.84 2.77 -21.47
N VAL A 181 10.80 2.93 -20.65
CA VAL A 181 9.42 3.14 -21.11
C VAL A 181 8.93 4.55 -20.73
N SER A 182 8.12 5.12 -21.62
CA SER A 182 7.42 6.38 -21.35
C SER A 182 6.47 6.25 -20.16
N ILE A 183 6.21 7.37 -19.50
CA ILE A 183 5.20 7.44 -18.44
C ILE A 183 3.82 7.09 -19.03
N ILE A 184 3.07 6.23 -18.31
CA ILE A 184 1.67 5.93 -18.63
C ILE A 184 0.80 6.57 -17.54
N ASP A 185 -0.14 7.40 -17.98
CA ASP A 185 -1.05 8.16 -17.12
C ASP A 185 -2.49 7.72 -17.32
N THR A 186 -3.18 7.43 -16.21
CA THR A 186 -4.64 7.37 -16.15
C THR A 186 -5.14 8.55 -15.33
N THR A 187 -5.67 9.57 -16.01
CA THR A 187 -6.04 10.85 -15.40
C THR A 187 -7.55 11.05 -15.32
N TYR A 188 -7.99 11.57 -14.18
CA TYR A 188 -9.37 11.93 -13.88
C TYR A 188 -9.44 13.37 -13.38
N SER A 189 -10.52 14.06 -13.71
CA SER A 189 -10.88 15.33 -13.07
C SER A 189 -11.57 15.06 -11.74
N LEU A 190 -11.21 15.81 -10.71
CA LEU A 190 -11.82 15.76 -9.39
C LEU A 190 -12.83 16.90 -9.23
N SER A 191 -14.00 16.61 -8.64
CA SER A 191 -15.00 17.64 -8.31
C SER A 191 -14.62 18.52 -7.11
N ALA A 192 -13.79 18.00 -6.20
CA ALA A 192 -13.27 18.68 -5.03
C ALA A 192 -12.00 17.96 -4.53
N MET A 193 -11.32 18.52 -3.52
CA MET A 193 -10.24 17.80 -2.83
C MET A 193 -10.86 16.65 -1.99
N PRO A 194 -10.45 15.39 -2.17
CA PRO A 194 -10.95 14.29 -1.36
C PRO A 194 -10.50 14.43 0.10
N THR A 195 -11.39 14.10 1.03
CA THR A 195 -11.07 14.05 2.46
C THR A 195 -10.38 12.75 2.85
N ILE A 196 -10.69 11.67 2.13
CA ILE A 196 -10.06 10.35 2.26
C ILE A 196 -9.83 9.78 0.86
N ILE A 197 -8.66 9.17 0.67
CA ILE A 197 -8.34 8.38 -0.51
C ILE A 197 -7.88 7.00 -0.05
N ASP A 198 -8.59 5.98 -0.50
CA ASP A 198 -8.14 4.60 -0.39
C ASP A 198 -7.59 4.14 -1.75
N TRP A 199 -6.31 3.80 -1.80
CA TRP A 199 -5.64 3.29 -2.98
C TRP A 199 -5.16 1.86 -2.73
N THR A 200 -5.66 0.92 -3.53
CA THR A 200 -5.22 -0.49 -3.46
C THR A 200 -4.38 -0.83 -4.69
N ILE A 201 -3.31 -1.59 -4.48
CA ILE A 201 -2.44 -2.13 -5.52
C ILE A 201 -2.35 -3.64 -5.29
N ASP A 202 -2.69 -4.43 -6.30
CA ASP A 202 -2.62 -5.89 -6.24
C ASP A 202 -1.82 -6.43 -7.42
N GLY A 203 -0.62 -6.91 -7.14
CA GLY A 203 0.27 -7.57 -8.10
C GLY A 203 0.28 -9.08 -7.99
N THR A 204 -0.56 -9.69 -7.15
CA THR A 204 -0.51 -11.14 -6.89
C THR A 204 -1.06 -11.99 -8.05
N GLY A 205 -1.83 -11.36 -8.96
CA GLY A 205 -2.39 -11.99 -10.15
C GLY A 205 -1.44 -12.02 -11.35
N THR A 206 -1.98 -12.41 -12.51
CA THR A 206 -1.25 -12.44 -13.79
C THR A 206 -0.93 -11.05 -14.34
N GLY A 207 -1.58 -10.01 -13.83
CA GLY A 207 -1.30 -8.62 -14.11
C GLY A 207 -1.55 -7.78 -12.87
N ALA A 208 -0.76 -6.72 -12.68
CA ALA A 208 -0.95 -5.83 -11.55
C ALA A 208 -2.18 -4.94 -11.78
N THR A 209 -3.00 -4.81 -10.75
CA THR A 209 -4.23 -4.02 -10.77
C THR A 209 -4.20 -2.94 -9.70
N TRP A 210 -5.06 -1.95 -9.85
CA TRP A 210 -5.25 -0.91 -8.87
C TRP A 210 -6.72 -0.53 -8.73
N SER A 211 -7.09 -0.04 -7.55
CA SER A 211 -8.40 0.56 -7.30
C SER A 211 -8.29 1.78 -6.40
N LEU A 212 -9.23 2.70 -6.59
CA LEU A 212 -9.35 3.95 -5.84
C LEU A 212 -10.77 4.09 -5.32
N THR A 213 -10.90 4.52 -4.08
CA THR A 213 -12.16 4.99 -3.49
C THR A 213 -11.93 6.34 -2.82
N LEU A 214 -12.80 7.30 -3.12
CA LEU A 214 -12.73 8.66 -2.59
C LEU A 214 -13.89 8.94 -1.64
N THR A 215 -13.60 9.70 -0.59
CA THR A 215 -14.62 10.37 0.24
C THR A 215 -14.53 11.87 0.02
N GLY A 216 -15.68 12.56 -0.09
CA GLY A 216 -15.76 14.01 -0.25
C GLY A 216 -15.48 14.54 -1.66
N ALA A 217 -15.17 13.67 -2.62
CA ALA A 217 -14.96 14.03 -4.02
C ALA A 217 -15.47 12.93 -4.97
N THR A 218 -15.65 13.29 -6.24
CA THR A 218 -15.98 12.39 -7.34
C THR A 218 -15.01 12.57 -8.50
N LEU A 219 -14.87 11.52 -9.30
CA LEU A 219 -14.02 11.41 -10.48
C LEU A 219 -14.88 11.54 -11.74
N THR A 220 -14.32 12.19 -12.76
CA THR A 220 -14.82 12.19 -14.16
C THR A 220 -13.65 12.09 -15.13
N GLY A 221 -13.90 11.70 -16.38
CA GLY A 221 -12.85 11.52 -17.38
C GLY A 221 -12.16 10.16 -17.32
N GLY A 222 -11.02 10.03 -18.00
CA GLY A 222 -10.30 8.76 -18.12
C GLY A 222 -11.20 7.65 -18.69
N SER A 223 -11.17 6.47 -18.07
CA SER A 223 -12.03 5.33 -18.43
C SER A 223 -13.53 5.55 -18.13
N LEU A 224 -13.88 6.54 -17.30
CA LEU A 224 -15.27 6.84 -16.94
C LEU A 224 -15.99 7.69 -18.00
N GLY A 225 -15.24 8.37 -18.87
CA GLY A 225 -15.80 9.33 -19.84
C GLY A 225 -16.55 10.45 -19.13
N THR A 226 -17.84 10.62 -19.44
CA THR A 226 -18.72 11.62 -18.79
C THR A 226 -19.33 11.12 -17.48
N THR A 227 -19.11 9.85 -17.11
CA THR A 227 -19.66 9.26 -15.88
C THR A 227 -18.93 9.79 -14.66
N THR A 228 -19.69 10.22 -13.65
CA THR A 228 -19.17 10.56 -12.31
C THR A 228 -19.17 9.33 -11.41
N SER A 229 -18.06 9.09 -10.71
CA SER A 229 -17.97 8.00 -9.71
C SER A 229 -17.08 8.39 -8.53
N SER A 230 -17.36 7.88 -7.32
CA SER A 230 -16.45 7.97 -6.17
C SER A 230 -15.43 6.83 -6.13
N SER A 231 -15.56 5.84 -7.01
CA SER A 231 -14.64 4.69 -7.09
C SER A 231 -14.29 4.34 -8.53
N VAL A 232 -13.04 3.93 -8.76
CA VAL A 232 -12.58 3.48 -10.07
C VAL A 232 -11.49 2.42 -9.90
N SER A 233 -11.36 1.53 -10.87
CA SER A 233 -10.29 0.52 -10.91
C SER A 233 -9.70 0.43 -12.30
N GLY A 234 -8.50 -0.15 -12.37
CA GLY A 234 -7.78 -0.35 -13.62
C GLY A 234 -6.67 -1.40 -13.49
N THR A 235 -5.96 -1.57 -14.60
CA THR A 235 -4.79 -2.44 -14.70
C THR A 235 -3.55 -1.59 -14.96
N PHE A 236 -2.41 -2.04 -14.46
CA PHE A 236 -1.12 -1.54 -14.90
C PHE A 236 -0.73 -2.27 -16.18
N THR A 237 -0.15 -1.54 -17.11
CA THR A 237 0.31 -2.06 -18.41
C THR A 237 1.68 -2.72 -18.26
N ASN A 238 2.58 -2.08 -17.50
CA ASN A 238 3.99 -2.48 -17.44
C ASN A 238 4.49 -2.73 -16.01
N PHE A 239 3.76 -2.32 -14.98
CA PHE A 239 4.19 -2.55 -13.60
C PHE A 239 4.20 -4.05 -13.25
N ALA A 240 5.35 -4.58 -12.85
CA ALA A 240 5.61 -6.01 -12.67
C ALA A 240 6.61 -6.25 -11.54
N SER A 241 6.63 -7.47 -10.98
CA SER A 241 7.46 -7.83 -9.83
C SER A 241 8.97 -7.66 -10.07
N THR A 242 9.42 -7.86 -11.31
CA THR A 242 10.81 -7.66 -11.74
C THR A 242 11.28 -6.22 -11.54
N HIS A 243 10.37 -5.24 -11.55
CA HIS A 243 10.69 -3.82 -11.39
C HIS A 243 10.94 -3.41 -9.93
N LEU A 244 10.65 -4.30 -8.98
CA LEU A 244 10.84 -4.09 -7.53
C LEU A 244 11.93 -4.99 -6.93
N ALA A 245 12.74 -5.64 -7.77
CA ALA A 245 13.64 -6.73 -7.36
C ALA A 245 14.72 -6.33 -6.32
N ALA A 246 15.10 -5.06 -6.26
CA ALA A 246 16.06 -4.52 -5.27
C ALA A 246 15.37 -3.89 -4.02
N GLY A 247 14.09 -4.18 -3.81
CA GLY A 247 13.26 -3.57 -2.78
C GLY A 247 12.35 -2.48 -3.34
N SER A 248 11.36 -2.11 -2.55
CA SER A 248 10.35 -1.10 -2.91
C SER A 248 10.04 -0.26 -1.69
N TRP A 249 10.05 1.05 -1.90
CA TRP A 249 9.81 2.05 -0.86
C TRP A 249 8.56 2.85 -1.19
N LEU A 250 7.91 3.34 -0.13
CA LEU A 250 6.83 4.31 -0.21
C LEU A 250 7.43 5.70 -0.01
N ALA A 251 7.22 6.58 -0.98
CA ALA A 251 7.53 7.98 -0.90
C ALA A 251 6.25 8.80 -0.89
N LEU A 252 6.10 9.69 0.08
CA LEU A 252 5.00 10.64 0.18
C LEU A 252 5.58 12.05 0.10
N GLY A 253 5.05 12.88 -0.76
CA GLY A 253 5.60 14.22 -0.89
C GLY A 253 4.73 15.21 -1.62
N CYS A 254 5.26 16.42 -1.67
CA CYS A 254 4.78 17.48 -2.51
C CYS A 254 5.85 17.93 -3.49
N PHE A 255 5.41 18.51 -4.59
CA PHE A 255 6.29 19.22 -5.50
C PHE A 255 5.52 20.29 -6.27
N ASN A 256 6.30 21.21 -6.83
CA ASN A 256 5.81 22.17 -7.80
C ASN A 256 6.28 21.77 -9.20
N ASN A 257 5.34 21.63 -10.13
CA ASN A 257 5.64 21.39 -11.52
C ASN A 257 5.75 22.73 -12.26
N GLY A 258 6.96 23.17 -12.57
CA GLY A 258 7.19 24.43 -13.27
C GLY A 258 7.13 25.68 -12.38
N ALA A 259 6.82 26.83 -13.01
CA ALA A 259 6.78 28.12 -12.33
C ALA A 259 5.44 28.33 -11.60
N VAL A 260 5.47 28.26 -10.26
CA VAL A 260 4.34 28.61 -9.41
C VAL A 260 4.38 30.10 -9.01
N ALA A 261 3.23 30.68 -8.71
CA ALA A 261 3.14 32.08 -8.30
C ALA A 261 3.64 32.29 -6.86
N THR A 262 4.04 33.51 -6.52
CA THR A 262 4.47 33.92 -5.17
C THR A 262 3.39 33.57 -4.13
N GLY A 263 3.78 32.87 -3.07
CA GLY A 263 2.89 32.40 -2.00
C GLY A 263 3.18 30.98 -1.51
N GLY A 264 3.92 30.21 -2.31
CA GLY A 264 4.31 28.85 -1.97
C GLY A 264 3.16 27.86 -2.03
N THR A 265 3.54 26.61 -2.24
CA THR A 265 2.64 25.47 -2.22
C THR A 265 2.82 24.79 -0.89
N SER A 266 1.74 24.53 -0.18
CA SER A 266 1.77 23.58 0.93
C SER A 266 0.78 22.46 0.67
N ILE A 267 1.21 21.28 1.09
CA ILE A 267 0.39 20.08 1.07
C ILE A 267 0.39 19.54 2.48
N SER A 268 -0.79 19.25 3.01
CA SER A 268 -0.91 18.65 4.34
C SER A 268 -1.61 17.31 4.27
N LEU A 269 -1.18 16.39 5.14
CA LEU A 269 -1.76 15.06 5.36
C LEU A 269 -1.91 14.84 6.85
N ASP A 270 -3.07 14.33 7.26
CA ASP A 270 -3.36 14.07 8.68
C ASP A 270 -2.87 12.67 9.07
N ALA A 271 -3.12 11.68 8.23
CA ALA A 271 -2.62 10.33 8.45
C ALA A 271 -2.34 9.57 7.16
N VAL A 272 -1.44 8.60 7.27
CA VAL A 272 -1.24 7.54 6.29
C VAL A 272 -1.31 6.17 6.98
N GLY A 273 -2.17 5.30 6.45
CA GLY A 273 -2.23 3.89 6.83
C GLY A 273 -1.77 3.01 5.67
N VAL A 274 -0.92 2.03 5.96
CA VAL A 274 -0.56 0.96 5.01
C VAL A 274 -0.93 -0.37 5.63
N ALA A 275 -1.82 -1.08 4.95
CA ALA A 275 -2.27 -2.40 5.35
C ALA A 275 -2.06 -3.44 4.25
N ALA A 276 -1.79 -4.66 4.65
CA ALA A 276 -2.05 -5.82 3.80
C ALA A 276 -3.55 -5.88 3.53
N ALA A 277 -3.98 -5.84 2.28
CA ALA A 277 -5.34 -6.22 1.97
C ALA A 277 -5.46 -7.72 2.29
N VAL A 278 -6.38 -8.07 3.19
CA VAL A 278 -6.60 -9.45 3.58
C VAL A 278 -6.97 -10.23 2.31
N PRO A 279 -6.19 -11.25 1.91
CA PRO A 279 -6.52 -12.03 0.74
C PRO A 279 -7.88 -12.69 0.94
N GLU A 280 -8.64 -12.82 -0.14
CA GLU A 280 -9.95 -13.46 -0.14
C GLU A 280 -9.96 -14.82 0.61
N PRO A 281 -11.12 -15.23 1.16
CA PRO A 281 -11.27 -16.23 2.23
C PRO A 281 -10.58 -17.60 2.04
N ALA A 282 -10.05 -17.92 0.87
CA ALA A 282 -9.19 -19.09 0.64
C ALA A 282 -8.01 -19.18 1.62
N GLN A 283 -7.44 -18.05 2.06
CA GLN A 283 -6.36 -18.06 3.06
C GLN A 283 -6.87 -18.21 4.51
N ALA A 284 -8.09 -17.75 4.80
CA ALA A 284 -8.73 -17.98 6.10
C ALA A 284 -9.04 -19.47 6.31
N VAL A 285 -9.45 -20.18 5.26
CA VAL A 285 -9.70 -21.64 5.30
C VAL A 285 -8.45 -22.43 5.70
N ALA A 286 -7.25 -21.99 5.29
CA ALA A 286 -5.99 -22.63 5.71
C ALA A 286 -5.70 -22.43 7.22
N LEU A 287 -5.98 -21.24 7.76
CA LEU A 287 -5.78 -20.95 9.18
C LEU A 287 -6.76 -21.73 10.08
N PHE A 288 -8.02 -21.85 9.65
CA PHE A 288 -9.02 -22.69 10.33
C PHE A 288 -8.71 -24.19 10.19
N GLY A 289 -8.17 -24.62 9.05
CA GLY A 289 -7.77 -26.01 8.81
C GLY A 289 -6.68 -26.51 9.76
N VAL A 290 -5.66 -25.69 10.03
CA VAL A 290 -4.58 -26.03 10.99
C VAL A 290 -5.10 -26.03 12.43
N GLY A 291 -5.98 -25.09 12.80
CA GLY A 291 -6.63 -25.06 14.11
C GLY A 291 -7.50 -26.30 14.38
N ALA A 292 -8.27 -26.75 13.37
CA ALA A 292 -9.08 -27.96 13.46
C ALA A 292 -8.22 -29.24 13.61
N LEU A 293 -7.08 -29.32 12.93
CA LEU A 293 -6.13 -30.43 13.05
C LEU A 293 -5.43 -30.48 14.42
N ALA A 294 -5.08 -29.32 14.99
CA ALA A 294 -4.51 -29.24 16.34
C ALA A 294 -5.52 -29.68 17.41
N ALA A 295 -6.79 -29.25 17.29
CA ALA A 295 -7.87 -29.68 18.16
C ALA A 295 -8.12 -31.20 18.06
N ALA A 296 -8.13 -31.76 16.85
CA ALA A 296 -8.25 -33.20 16.64
C ALA A 296 -7.08 -33.99 17.27
N GLY A 297 -5.85 -33.47 17.18
CA GLY A 297 -4.67 -34.08 17.81
C GLY A 297 -4.73 -34.10 19.34
N ILE A 298 -5.28 -33.04 19.96
CA ILE A 298 -5.47 -32.96 21.42
C ILE A 298 -6.55 -33.94 21.89
N VAL A 299 -7.66 -34.04 21.16
CA VAL A 299 -8.75 -34.99 21.47
C VAL A 299 -8.24 -36.45 21.36
N LEU A 300 -7.49 -36.78 20.31
CA LEU A 300 -6.89 -38.11 20.13
C LEU A 300 -5.86 -38.45 21.23
N ARG A 301 -5.09 -37.48 21.72
CA ARG A 301 -4.17 -37.68 22.86
C ARG A 301 -4.89 -37.95 24.18
N ARG A 302 -6.05 -37.33 24.39
CA ARG A 302 -6.84 -37.48 25.62
C ARG A 302 -7.53 -38.84 25.68
N ILE A 303 -8.01 -39.36 24.54
CA ILE A 303 -8.63 -40.69 24.43
C ILE A 303 -7.61 -41.82 24.68
N ARG A 304 -6.32 -41.63 24.33
CA ARG A 304 -5.26 -42.62 24.61
C ARG A 304 -4.84 -42.74 26.08
N ARG A 305 -5.26 -41.82 26.96
CA ARG A 305 -4.90 -41.79 28.38
C ARG A 305 -6.02 -42.29 29.31
N ILE A 306 -7.18 -42.65 28.75
CA ILE A 306 -8.32 -43.26 29.44
C ILE A 306 -8.34 -44.72 29.03
#